data_AF-A0A3M1IPT8-F1
#
_entry.id   AF-A0A3M1IPT8-F1
#
_cell.length_a   1.000
_cell.length_b   1.000
_cell.length_c   1.000
_cell.angle_alpha   90.00
_cell.angle_beta   90.00
_cell.angle_gamma   90.00
#
_symmetry.space_group_name_H-M   'P 1'
#
loop_
_entity.id
_entity.type
_entity.pdbx_description
1 polymer ?
#
loop_
_entity_poly.entity_id
_entity_poly.type
_entity_poly.pdbx_seq_one_letter_code
_entity_poly.pdbx_strand_id
1 'polypeptide(L)'
;VDDFGTGFASIGQLMELPVTGIKLDRSLVSQMLTDRRKSSLCRGCVEMAHGLGLEVTAVGIENQDDLMLVAAMGCDFAQGDFLGPAGALETVAPSIEPPQRPQRGSSRQREQGTPVPAADCFGAPRGNAPH
;
A
#
# COMPACT_ATOMS: atom_id res chain seq x y z
N VAL A 1 1.29 4.95 -9.06
CA VAL A 1 0.54 6.20 -8.84
C VAL A 1 1.17 6.93 -7.67
N ASP A 2 1.39 8.23 -7.82
CA ASP A 2 1.91 9.10 -6.76
C ASP A 2 0.75 9.60 -5.86
N ASP A 3 1.06 9.94 -4.61
CA ASP A 3 0.11 10.53 -3.64
C ASP A 3 -1.15 9.70 -3.32
N PHE A 4 -1.02 8.37 -3.20
CA PHE A 4 -2.15 7.56 -2.76
C PHE A 4 -2.52 7.90 -1.30
N GLY A 5 -3.78 8.28 -1.08
CA GLY A 5 -4.35 8.63 0.22
C GLY A 5 -4.28 10.11 0.64
N THR A 6 -3.85 11.01 -0.25
CA THR A 6 -4.02 12.48 -0.10
C THR A 6 -5.38 12.99 -0.61
N GLY A 7 -6.19 12.11 -1.21
CA GLY A 7 -7.51 12.40 -1.74
C GLY A 7 -7.60 12.58 -3.26
N PHE A 8 -6.46 12.65 -3.97
CA PHE A 8 -6.43 12.85 -5.42
C PHE A 8 -6.52 11.55 -6.25
N ALA A 9 -6.00 10.43 -5.72
CA ALA A 9 -6.08 9.13 -6.37
C ALA A 9 -7.20 8.27 -5.75
N SER A 10 -8.17 7.83 -6.57
CA SER A 10 -9.22 6.90 -6.16
C SER A 10 -8.85 5.45 -6.44
N ILE A 11 -9.43 4.50 -5.69
CA ILE A 11 -9.30 3.07 -5.96
C ILE A 11 -9.82 2.73 -7.38
N GLY A 12 -10.87 3.42 -7.85
CA GLY A 12 -11.37 3.27 -9.22
C GLY A 12 -10.30 3.57 -10.27
N GLN A 13 -9.57 4.68 -10.11
CA GLN A 13 -8.48 5.04 -11.01
C GLN A 13 -7.33 4.03 -10.96
N LEU A 14 -7.03 3.44 -9.80
CA LEU A 14 -6.01 2.40 -9.70
C LEU A 14 -6.35 1.14 -10.50
N MET A 15 -7.63 0.79 -10.61
CA MET A 15 -8.07 -0.40 -11.35
C MET A 15 -8.07 -0.19 -12.87
N GLU A 16 -8.18 1.06 -13.34
CA GLU A 16 -8.24 1.38 -14.78
C GLU A 16 -6.87 1.65 -15.39
N LEU A 17 -5.91 2.11 -14.59
CA LEU A 17 -4.58 2.47 -15.06
C LEU A 17 -3.65 1.24 -15.09
N PRO A 18 -2.79 1.10 -16.11
CA PRO A 18 -1.79 0.02 -16.20
C PRO A 18 -0.60 0.30 -15.27
N VAL A 19 -0.85 0.41 -13.97
CA VAL A 19 0.16 0.70 -12.96
C VAL A 19 0.63 -0.59 -12.29
N THR A 20 1.90 -0.60 -11.88
CA THR A 20 2.49 -1.74 -11.16
C THR A 20 2.63 -1.49 -9.66
N GLY A 21 2.32 -0.27 -9.20
CA GLY A 21 2.51 0.08 -7.80
C GLY A 21 1.94 1.44 -7.39
N ILE A 22 1.86 1.63 -6.07
CA ILE A 22 1.41 2.86 -5.41
C ILE A 22 2.49 3.40 -4.48
N LYS A 23 2.48 4.71 -4.26
CA LYS A 23 3.31 5.39 -3.27
C LYS A 23 2.43 5.92 -2.14
N LEU A 24 2.76 5.57 -0.90
CA LEU A 24 2.13 6.09 0.30
C LEU A 24 2.89 7.33 0.75
N ASP A 25 2.21 8.47 0.74
CA ASP A 25 2.81 9.77 1.08
C ASP A 25 3.26 9.84 2.56
N ARG A 26 4.21 10.74 2.84
CA ARG A 26 4.73 11.04 4.17
C ARG A 26 3.63 11.26 5.20
N SER A 27 2.55 11.94 4.83
CA SER A 27 1.44 12.22 5.75
C SER A 27 0.76 10.95 6.30
N LEU A 28 0.78 9.86 5.54
CA LEU A 28 0.26 8.55 5.96
C LEU A 28 1.26 7.73 6.78
N VAL A 29 2.54 7.77 6.42
CA VAL A 29 3.57 6.92 7.04
C VAL A 29 4.23 7.57 8.27
N SER A 30 4.08 8.88 8.46
CA SER A 30 4.59 9.59 9.64
C SER A 30 3.71 9.39 10.87
N GLN A 31 4.34 9.34 12.05
CA GLN A 31 3.67 9.31 13.37
C GLN A 31 2.82 8.05 13.62
N MET A 32 3.04 6.96 12.88
CA MET A 32 2.26 5.73 13.02
C MET A 32 2.45 5.02 14.38
N LEU A 33 3.59 5.24 15.05
CA LEU A 33 3.81 4.72 16.41
C LEU A 33 2.88 5.36 17.45
N THR A 34 2.55 6.63 17.28
CA THR A 34 1.73 7.40 18.22
C THR A 34 0.27 7.50 17.78
N ASP A 35 -0.01 7.30 16.49
CA ASP A 35 -1.36 7.33 15.92
C ASP A 35 -1.76 5.96 15.36
N ARG A 36 -2.52 5.22 16.16
CA ARG A 36 -3.05 3.90 15.78
C ARG A 36 -3.97 3.97 14.55
N ARG A 37 -4.69 5.07 14.33
CA ARG A 37 -5.56 5.19 13.15
C ARG A 37 -4.74 5.27 11.88
N LYS A 38 -3.66 6.06 11.88
CA LYS A 38 -2.70 6.10 10.77
C LYS A 38 -2.05 4.75 10.52
N SER A 39 -1.59 4.09 11.57
CA SER A 39 -0.98 2.76 11.46
C SER A 39 -1.95 1.74 10.82
N SER A 40 -3.20 1.69 11.29
CA SER A 40 -4.23 0.81 10.71
C SER A 40 -4.57 1.16 9.26
N LEU A 41 -4.65 2.46 8.93
CA LEU A 41 -4.93 2.92 7.58
C LEU A 41 -3.81 2.52 6.62
N CYS A 42 -2.56 2.81 6.99
CA CYS A 42 -1.37 2.47 6.21
C CYS A 42 -1.33 0.96 5.93
N ARG A 43 -1.52 0.13 6.97
CA ARG A 43 -1.60 -1.33 6.83
C ARG A 43 -2.71 -1.77 5.87
N GLY A 44 -3.91 -1.21 6.01
CA GLY A 44 -5.02 -1.52 5.11
C GLY A 44 -4.73 -1.16 3.65
N CYS A 45 -4.04 -0.04 3.41
CA CYS A 45 -3.59 0.34 2.08
C CYS A 45 -2.57 -0.65 1.51
N VAL A 46 -1.62 -1.13 2.32
CA VAL A 46 -0.64 -2.13 1.90
C VAL A 46 -1.33 -3.45 1.51
N GLU A 47 -2.19 -3.97 2.39
CA GLU A 47 -2.91 -5.22 2.16
C GLU A 47 -3.80 -5.14 0.91
N MET A 48 -4.51 -4.03 0.72
CA MET A 48 -5.32 -3.79 -0.47
C MET A 48 -4.48 -3.74 -1.74
N ALA A 49 -3.37 -2.98 -1.75
CA ALA A 49 -2.51 -2.86 -2.92
C ALA A 49 -1.93 -4.21 -3.33
N HIS A 50 -1.47 -5.00 -2.36
CA HIS A 50 -0.99 -6.36 -2.60
C HIS A 50 -2.10 -7.28 -3.13
N GLY A 51 -3.33 -7.15 -2.63
CA GLY A 51 -4.50 -7.86 -3.15
C GLY A 51 -4.81 -7.53 -4.62
N LEU A 52 -4.47 -6.32 -5.08
CA LEU A 52 -4.56 -5.90 -6.47
C LEU A 52 -3.32 -6.24 -7.31
N GLY A 53 -2.31 -6.90 -6.72
CA GLY A 53 -1.05 -7.23 -7.40
C GLY A 53 -0.12 -6.03 -7.60
N LEU A 54 -0.28 -4.97 -6.81
CA LEU A 54 0.51 -3.74 -6.88
C LEU A 54 1.64 -3.74 -5.84
N GLU A 55 2.82 -3.25 -6.23
CA GLU A 55 3.94 -2.97 -5.32
C GLU A 55 3.66 -1.69 -4.51
N VAL A 56 4.14 -1.62 -3.27
CA VAL A 56 3.94 -0.46 -2.38
C VAL A 56 5.27 0.19 -2.01
N THR A 57 5.37 1.50 -2.23
CA THR A 57 6.50 2.32 -1.78
C THR A 57 6.06 3.27 -0.67
N ALA A 58 6.66 3.18 0.51
CA ALA A 58 6.50 4.17 1.57
C ALA A 58 7.42 5.37 1.32
N VAL A 59 6.88 6.60 1.31
CA VAL A 59 7.63 7.83 1.02
C VAL A 59 7.67 8.74 2.25
N GLY A 60 8.81 9.39 2.47
CA GLY A 60 9.00 10.34 3.57
C GLY A 60 9.45 9.69 4.88
N ILE A 61 10.24 8.62 4.81
CA ILE A 61 10.85 8.00 5.99
C ILE A 61 11.93 8.91 6.57
N GLU A 62 11.74 9.35 7.82
CA GLU A 62 12.64 10.30 8.51
C GLU A 62 13.41 9.70 9.68
N ASN A 63 13.04 8.51 10.13
CA ASN A 63 13.70 7.83 11.24
C ASN A 63 13.64 6.30 11.10
N GLN A 64 14.43 5.62 11.92
CA GLN A 64 14.53 4.16 11.92
C GLN A 64 13.21 3.47 12.30
N ASP A 65 12.44 4.05 13.21
CA ASP A 65 11.20 3.45 13.69
C ASP A 65 10.14 3.41 12.59
N ASP A 66 9.98 4.50 11.84
CA ASP A 66 9.09 4.56 10.67
C ASP A 66 9.51 3.51 9.62
N LEU A 67 10.82 3.38 9.36
CA LEU A 67 11.36 2.37 8.43
C LEU A 67 11.03 0.95 8.87
N MET A 68 11.31 0.61 10.13
CA MET A 68 11.05 -0.72 10.68
C MET A 68 9.56 -1.04 10.64
N LEU A 69 8.71 -0.05 10.92
CA LEU A 69 7.27 -0.24 10.96
C LEU A 69 6.69 -0.47 9.56
N VAL A 70 7.06 0.33 8.55
CA VAL A 70 6.58 0.10 7.18
C VAL A 70 7.10 -1.21 6.59
N ALA A 71 8.33 -1.62 6.95
CA ALA A 71 8.86 -2.92 6.57
C ALA A 71 8.06 -4.06 7.21
N ALA A 72 7.72 -3.93 8.51
CA ALA A 72 6.88 -4.91 9.22
C ALA A 72 5.45 -4.98 8.67
N MET A 73 4.92 -3.89 8.12
CA MET A 73 3.62 -3.89 7.42
C MET A 73 3.68 -4.54 6.03
N GLY A 74 4.87 -4.76 5.48
CA GLY A 74 5.06 -5.39 4.17
C GLY A 74 5.22 -4.41 3.00
N CYS A 75 5.56 -3.14 3.23
CA CYS A 75 5.93 -2.26 2.12
C CYS A 75 7.12 -2.84 1.34
N ASP A 76 7.03 -2.85 0.01
CA ASP A 76 8.06 -3.43 -0.87
C ASP A 76 9.28 -2.52 -0.98
N PHE A 77 9.06 -1.20 -0.94
CA PHE A 77 10.09 -0.18 -1.05
C PHE A 77 9.89 0.95 -0.04
N ALA A 78 10.96 1.67 0.26
CA ALA A 78 10.95 2.85 1.11
C ALA A 78 11.83 3.96 0.54
N GLN A 79 11.40 5.21 0.70
CA GLN A 79 12.12 6.42 0.29
C GLN A 79 12.01 7.47 1.41
N GLY A 80 13.09 8.17 1.73
CA GLY A 80 13.05 9.30 2.65
C GLY A 80 14.44 9.78 3.06
N ASP A 81 14.51 10.96 3.68
CA ASP A 81 15.76 11.60 4.07
C ASP A 81 16.61 10.75 5.02
N PHE A 82 15.99 9.85 5.79
CA PHE A 82 16.69 8.88 6.63
C PHE A 82 17.52 7.87 5.83
N LEU A 83 17.04 7.47 4.65
CA LEU A 83 17.71 6.52 3.76
C LEU A 83 18.74 7.19 2.85
N GLY A 84 18.57 8.50 2.63
CA GLY A 84 19.44 9.33 1.81
C GLY A 84 18.65 10.50 1.26
N PRO A 85 19.14 11.75 1.39
CA PRO A 85 18.46 12.90 0.83
C PRO A 85 18.44 12.82 -0.70
N ALA A 86 17.50 13.52 -1.33
CA ALA A 86 17.51 13.70 -2.77
C ALA A 86 18.83 14.37 -3.21
N GLY A 87 19.67 13.61 -3.91
CA GLY A 87 20.98 14.07 -4.36
C GLY A 87 20.94 14.68 -5.77
N ALA A 88 21.89 15.56 -6.08
CA ALA A 88 22.13 16.02 -7.44
C ALA A 88 22.61 14.84 -8.31
N LEU A 89 22.21 14.81 -9.59
CA LEU A 89 22.47 13.68 -10.50
C LEU A 89 23.95 13.25 -10.52
N GLU A 90 24.87 14.21 -10.47
CA GLU A 90 26.33 13.99 -10.45
C GLU A 90 26.82 13.25 -9.20
N THR A 91 26.14 13.44 -8.07
CA THR A 91 26.44 12.78 -6.79
C THR A 91 25.87 11.36 -6.73
N VAL A 92 24.74 11.09 -7.40
CA VAL A 92 24.05 9.79 -7.32
C VAL A 92 24.57 8.80 -8.37
N ALA A 93 24.95 9.27 -9.57
CA ALA A 93 25.36 8.43 -10.71
C ALA A 93 26.41 7.32 -10.44
N PRO A 94 27.47 7.51 -9.63
CA PRO A 94 28.47 6.46 -9.43
C PRO A 94 27.99 5.28 -8.54
N SER A 95 26.84 5.39 -7.87
CA SER A 95 26.38 4.41 -6.87
C SER A 95 25.03 3.74 -7.19
N ILE A 96 24.41 4.05 -8.33
CA ILE A 96 23.12 3.46 -8.72
C ILE A 96 23.38 2.16 -9.49
N GLU A 97 23.44 1.04 -8.79
CA GLU A 97 23.10 -0.24 -9.42
C GLU A 97 21.57 -0.34 -9.54
N PRO A 98 21.03 -0.81 -10.68
CA PRO A 98 19.60 -1.00 -10.81
C PRO A 98 19.12 -2.00 -9.75
N PRO A 99 18.05 -1.69 -8.99
CA PRO A 99 17.55 -2.60 -7.97
C PRO A 99 17.15 -3.93 -8.62
N GLN A 100 17.70 -5.03 -8.07
CA GLN A 100 17.30 -6.38 -8.42
C GLN A 100 15.84 -6.56 -8.00
N ARG A 101 14.93 -6.62 -8.97
CA ARG A 101 13.50 -6.78 -8.68
C ARG A 101 13.30 -8.11 -7.95
N PRO A 102 12.71 -8.13 -6.75
CA PRO A 102 12.49 -9.38 -6.04
C PRO A 102 11.61 -10.29 -6.91
N GLN A 103 12.15 -11.44 -7.32
CA GLN A 103 11.39 -12.41 -8.09
C GLN A 103 10.35 -13.03 -7.15
N ARG A 104 9.13 -12.47 -7.12
CA ARG A 104 8.01 -13.14 -6.47
C ARG A 104 7.80 -14.48 -7.19
N GLY A 105 8.02 -15.57 -6.45
CA GLY A 105 7.91 -16.93 -6.97
C GLY A 105 6.56 -17.15 -7.65
N SER A 106 6.60 -17.75 -8.83
CA SER A 106 5.44 -18.14 -9.63
C SER A 106 4.70 -19.33 -9.00
N SER A 107 4.17 -19.19 -7.78
CA SER A 107 3.16 -20.11 -7.29
C SER A 107 1.79 -19.76 -7.89
N ARG A 108 1.67 -19.88 -9.22
CA ARG A 108 0.37 -20.14 -9.85
C ARG A 108 0.03 -21.62 -9.61
N GLN A 109 -0.37 -21.95 -8.39
CA GLN A 109 -1.25 -23.11 -8.23
C GLN A 109 -2.61 -22.69 -8.78
N ARG A 110 -3.02 -23.34 -9.87
CA ARG A 110 -4.39 -23.31 -10.36
C ARG A 110 -5.28 -23.86 -9.26
N GLU A 111 -5.87 -22.99 -8.45
CA GLU A 111 -7.04 -23.36 -7.65
C GLU A 111 -8.21 -23.50 -8.62
N GLN A 112 -8.56 -24.76 -8.88
CA GLN A 112 -9.80 -25.12 -9.55
C GLN A 112 -10.94 -24.64 -8.67
N GLY A 113 -11.86 -23.86 -9.26
CA GLY A 113 -12.89 -23.15 -8.54
C GLY A 113 -13.81 -24.06 -7.73
N THR A 114 -13.97 -23.72 -6.46
CA THR A 114 -15.16 -24.06 -5.67
C THR A 114 -16.15 -22.90 -5.86
N PRO A 115 -17.42 -23.15 -6.21
CA PRO A 115 -18.39 -22.08 -6.38
C PRO A 115 -18.68 -21.42 -5.03
N VAL A 116 -18.52 -20.10 -4.96
CA VAL A 116 -18.97 -19.27 -3.84
C VAL A 116 -20.51 -19.26 -3.88
N PRO A 117 -21.23 -19.61 -2.80
CA PRO A 117 -22.67 -19.47 -2.78
C PRO A 117 -23.02 -17.97 -2.80
N ALA A 118 -24.02 -17.61 -3.62
CA ALA A 118 -24.55 -16.26 -3.69
C ALA A 118 -25.01 -15.83 -2.28
N ALA A 119 -24.32 -14.86 -1.68
CA ALA A 119 -24.82 -14.17 -0.51
C ALA A 119 -25.84 -13.14 -0.99
N ASP A 120 -27.10 -13.38 -0.62
CA ASP A 120 -28.21 -12.50 -0.93
C ASP A 120 -27.95 -11.08 -0.41
N CYS A 121 -28.14 -10.14 -1.33
CA CYS A 121 -28.15 -8.71 -1.13
C CYS A 121 -29.24 -8.26 -0.13
N PHE A 122 -28.88 -7.27 0.70
CA PHE A 122 -29.76 -6.20 1.21
C PHE A 122 -31.05 -6.60 1.96
N GLY A 123 -30.95 -6.73 3.28
CA GLY A 123 -32.07 -6.55 4.22
C GLY A 123 -32.09 -5.14 4.80
N ALA A 124 -32.83 -4.21 4.18
CA ALA A 124 -33.18 -2.92 4.78
C ALA A 124 -34.30 -3.08 5.83
N PRO A 125 -34.44 -2.15 6.81
CA PRO A 125 -35.29 -2.35 7.98
C PRO A 125 -36.76 -2.00 7.68
N ARG A 126 -37.69 -2.77 8.23
CA ARG A 126 -39.09 -2.33 8.43
C ARG A 126 -39.55 -2.72 9.83
N GLY A 127 -39.89 -1.71 10.61
CA GLY A 127 -40.48 -1.89 11.93
C GLY A 127 -41.92 -2.41 11.86
N ASN A 128 -42.37 -3.04 12.95
CA ASN A 128 -43.67 -2.76 13.55
C ASN A 128 -43.69 -3.30 14.99
N ALA A 129 -44.26 -2.49 15.89
CA ALA A 129 -44.49 -2.79 17.30
C ALA A 129 -45.60 -3.85 17.50
N PRO A 130 -45.72 -4.42 18.72
CA PRO A 130 -47.02 -4.85 19.20
C PRO A 130 -47.40 -4.25 20.57
N HIS A 131 -48.66 -3.83 20.63
CA HIS A 131 -49.63 -3.69 21.75
C HIS A 131 -49.17 -3.31 23.15
#